data_AF-A0A7W1QJB7-F1
#
_entry.id   AF-A0A7W1QJB7-F1
#
_cell.length_a   1.000
_cell.length_b   1.000
_cell.length_c   1.000
_cell.angle_alpha   90.00
_cell.angle_beta   90.00
_cell.angle_gamma   90.00
#
_symmetry.space_group_name_H-M   'P 1'
#
loop_
_entity.id
_entity.type
_entity.pdbx_description
1 polymer ?
#
loop_
_entity_poly.entity_id
_entity_poly.type
_entity_poly.pdbx_seq_one_letter_code
_entity_poly.pdbx_strand_id
1 'polypeptide(L)'
;MTKIKLSSLPTAFKGLLLAVLVMGLVVPTIANADRFTDQINQLKNENSQKEQVVQALAVEADSIAGVIAGLQTQINGLQAQINTNQAAADQLQIDITAAEIELAKQKSLMGQNIRAMYLEGDISTLEMLASSKDLSEFIDKQQYRDAVKDKIKSTLDRVNALKAQLKSAKEETERLIQEDNRLKAQADANKAEQDRLLGFNQSQQADYNSQIKDNKTKISELKRQQVLENIRLFGGGGAPGIPGGGGYPWGNAYCVHTGQIGGACYNYDWYFNGGPWDVWGYGYRNCTSWVAYKLAAEGKSGFSYLGNAADWPSGAAARGLRVSYGSGAQVGDAAVNPNGYYGHVMYVEAILPDGRVVVSDYNRLGDGLYRGPDGNSAGVLNQNGLVFITF
;
A
#
# COMPACT_ATOMS: atom_id res chain seq x y z
N MET A 1 -6.43 45.29 -1.07
CA MET A 1 -7.23 44.60 -0.04
C MET A 1 -8.64 44.41 -0.59
N THR A 2 -8.93 43.24 -1.13
CA THR A 2 -10.29 42.94 -1.63
C THR A 2 -10.59 41.49 -1.28
N LYS A 3 -11.62 41.32 -0.44
CA LYS A 3 -12.09 40.04 0.10
C LYS A 3 -12.68 39.18 -1.02
N ILE A 4 -12.30 37.91 -1.09
CA ILE A 4 -13.01 36.89 -1.87
C ILE A 4 -13.74 35.98 -0.88
N LYS A 5 -15.05 35.82 -1.11
CA LYS A 5 -16.02 35.04 -0.33
C LYS A 5 -15.75 33.54 -0.47
N LEU A 6 -15.64 32.82 0.65
CA LEU A 6 -15.82 31.37 0.70
C LEU A 6 -17.32 31.05 0.83
N SER A 7 -17.95 30.62 -0.26
CA SER A 7 -19.27 29.96 -0.17
C SER A 7 -19.54 29.15 -1.43
N SER A 8 -19.18 27.86 -1.41
CA SER A 8 -19.92 26.75 -2.06
C SER A 8 -19.10 25.45 -2.02
N LEU A 9 -19.14 24.74 -0.89
CA LEU A 9 -18.84 23.30 -0.83
C LEU A 9 -19.76 22.66 0.23
N PRO A 10 -20.31 21.46 -0.04
CA PRO A 10 -21.29 20.83 0.84
C PRO A 10 -20.67 20.46 2.21
N THR A 11 -21.51 20.59 3.22
CA THR A 11 -21.24 20.73 4.66
C THR A 11 -20.69 19.50 5.40
N ALA A 12 -20.05 18.55 4.73
CA ALA A 12 -19.62 17.28 5.33
C ALA A 12 -18.15 17.28 5.77
N PHE A 13 -17.64 18.35 6.40
CA PHE A 13 -16.32 18.31 7.03
C PHE A 13 -16.25 19.35 8.15
N LYS A 14 -16.99 19.10 9.23
CA LYS A 14 -16.80 19.80 10.50
C LYS A 14 -16.52 18.77 11.58
N GLY A 15 -15.28 18.84 12.07
CA GLY A 15 -14.70 17.88 12.99
C GLY A 15 -15.45 17.74 14.31
N LEU A 16 -15.25 16.58 14.91
CA LEU A 16 -15.67 16.27 16.27
C LEU A 16 -14.40 16.03 17.11
N LEU A 17 -13.83 17.11 17.64
CA LEU A 17 -12.88 17.07 18.75
C LEU A 17 -13.70 17.13 20.03
N LEU A 18 -13.92 15.99 20.69
CA LEU A 18 -14.47 15.95 22.04
C LEU A 18 -13.33 15.73 23.04
N ALA A 19 -12.96 16.80 23.75
CA ALA A 19 -12.18 16.73 24.97
C ALA A 19 -13.12 16.46 26.15
N VAL A 20 -12.83 15.45 26.98
CA VAL A 20 -13.52 15.23 28.25
C VAL A 20 -12.48 15.20 29.38
N LEU A 21 -12.62 16.19 30.27
CA LEU A 21 -11.86 16.44 31.47
C LEU A 21 -12.35 15.51 32.59
N VAL A 22 -11.46 14.84 33.32
CA VAL A 22 -11.81 14.01 34.49
C VAL A 22 -11.22 14.64 35.77
N MET A 23 -12.11 14.98 36.71
CA MET A 23 -11.79 15.46 38.06
C MET A 23 -11.97 14.29 39.05
N GLY A 24 -11.00 14.14 39.97
CA GLY A 24 -10.83 12.93 40.79
C GLY A 24 -11.61 12.88 42.11
N LEU A 25 -11.64 11.68 42.70
CA LEU A 25 -11.95 11.37 44.10
C LEU A 25 -11.07 10.19 44.55
N VAL A 26 -10.58 10.24 45.79
CA VAL A 26 -9.58 9.34 46.40
C VAL A 26 -10.25 8.34 47.35
N VAL A 27 -10.02 7.02 47.19
CA VAL A 27 -10.24 5.95 48.19
C VAL A 27 -9.21 4.81 47.97
N PRO A 28 -8.65 4.12 49.01
CA PRO A 28 -7.35 3.43 48.92
C PRO A 28 -7.37 1.92 48.57
N THR A 29 -6.27 1.48 47.97
CA THR A 29 -5.64 0.13 47.89
C THR A 29 -6.37 -1.10 47.30
N ILE A 30 -7.59 -0.98 46.75
CA ILE A 30 -8.12 -1.95 45.75
C ILE A 30 -7.79 -1.48 44.30
N ALA A 31 -7.27 -0.25 44.19
CA ALA A 31 -7.16 0.55 42.97
C ALA A 31 -6.34 -0.03 41.80
N ASN A 32 -5.49 -1.06 41.99
CA ASN A 32 -4.65 -1.56 40.88
C ASN A 32 -5.40 -2.53 39.95
N ALA A 33 -6.29 -3.39 40.46
CA ALA A 33 -7.08 -4.29 39.62
C ALA A 33 -8.14 -3.52 38.80
N ASP A 34 -8.72 -2.48 39.41
CA ASP A 34 -9.63 -1.55 38.74
C ASP A 34 -8.90 -0.77 37.64
N ARG A 35 -7.67 -0.32 37.90
CA ARG A 35 -6.85 0.42 36.92
C ARG A 35 -6.56 -0.38 35.64
N PHE A 36 -6.20 -1.67 35.75
CA PHE A 36 -6.00 -2.51 34.55
C PHE A 36 -7.30 -2.70 33.77
N THR A 37 -8.40 -2.94 34.49
CA THR A 37 -9.72 -3.13 33.90
C THR A 37 -10.19 -1.87 33.17
N ASP A 38 -10.00 -0.69 33.77
CA ASP A 38 -10.33 0.59 33.17
C ASP A 38 -9.52 0.87 31.92
N GLN A 39 -8.20 0.63 31.94
CA GLN A 39 -7.35 0.79 30.76
C GLN A 39 -7.73 -0.17 29.63
N ILE A 40 -8.06 -1.43 29.96
CA ILE A 40 -8.54 -2.41 28.99
C ILE A 40 -9.86 -1.94 28.37
N ASN A 41 -10.80 -1.46 29.19
CA ASN A 41 -12.10 -0.98 28.71
C ASN A 41 -11.96 0.27 27.85
N GLN A 42 -11.06 1.19 28.22
CA GLN A 42 -10.74 2.35 27.39
C GLN A 42 -10.21 1.93 26.01
N LEU A 43 -9.19 1.06 25.96
CA LEU A 43 -8.63 0.60 24.68
C LEU A 43 -9.65 -0.18 23.83
N LYS A 44 -10.55 -0.93 24.47
CA LYS A 44 -11.68 -1.59 23.77
C LYS A 44 -12.66 -0.58 23.19
N ASN A 45 -13.01 0.46 23.93
CA ASN A 45 -13.89 1.52 23.46
C ASN A 45 -13.25 2.30 22.31
N GLU A 46 -11.96 2.63 22.42
CA GLU A 46 -11.19 3.23 21.33
C GLU A 46 -11.18 2.35 20.08
N ASN A 47 -10.99 1.04 20.22
CA ASN A 47 -11.04 0.10 19.10
C ASN A 47 -12.43 0.06 18.48
N SER A 48 -13.50 0.02 19.27
CA SER A 48 -14.86 0.06 18.75
C SER A 48 -15.15 1.33 17.95
N GLN A 49 -14.69 2.50 18.44
CA GLN A 49 -14.79 3.77 17.71
C GLN A 49 -13.99 3.74 16.40
N LYS A 50 -12.74 3.25 16.43
CA LYS A 50 -11.91 3.13 15.22
C LYS A 50 -12.51 2.14 14.22
N GLU A 51 -13.09 1.03 14.68
CA GLU A 51 -13.80 0.07 13.83
C GLU A 51 -15.01 0.70 13.14
N GLN A 52 -15.77 1.57 13.83
CA GLN A 52 -16.85 2.35 13.22
C GLN A 52 -16.33 3.32 12.15
N VAL A 53 -15.18 3.97 12.40
CA VAL A 53 -14.55 4.87 11.40
C VAL A 53 -14.09 4.08 10.18
N VAL A 54 -13.46 2.91 10.36
CA VAL A 54 -13.07 2.04 9.24
C VAL A 54 -14.28 1.59 8.43
N GLN A 55 -15.39 1.23 9.07
CA GLN A 55 -16.64 0.90 8.38
C GLN A 55 -17.20 2.09 7.59
N ALA A 56 -17.18 3.30 8.17
CA ALA A 56 -17.60 4.51 7.47
C ALA A 56 -16.70 4.81 6.25
N LEU A 57 -15.38 4.65 6.39
CA LEU A 57 -14.43 4.80 5.28
C LEU A 57 -14.63 3.77 4.18
N ALA A 58 -15.05 2.55 4.53
CA ALA A 58 -15.39 1.51 3.56
C ALA A 58 -16.66 1.87 2.75
N VAL A 59 -17.69 2.40 3.42
CA VAL A 59 -18.90 2.92 2.74
C VAL A 59 -18.55 4.13 1.87
N GLU A 60 -17.66 5.00 2.34
CA GLU A 60 -17.16 6.13 1.54
C GLU A 60 -16.38 5.64 0.31
N ALA A 61 -15.59 4.57 0.44
CA ALA A 61 -14.88 3.97 -0.69
C ALA A 61 -15.84 3.48 -1.79
N ASP A 62 -16.98 2.88 -1.43
CA ASP A 62 -18.01 2.49 -2.39
C ASP A 62 -18.59 3.70 -3.13
N SER A 63 -18.80 4.81 -2.43
CA SER A 63 -19.25 6.07 -3.05
C SER A 63 -18.19 6.71 -3.95
N ILE A 64 -16.91 6.64 -3.54
CA ILE A 64 -15.76 7.09 -4.31
C ILE A 64 -15.62 6.26 -5.59
N ALA A 65 -15.95 4.97 -5.58
CA ALA A 65 -15.94 4.13 -6.77
C ALA A 65 -16.86 4.68 -7.89
N GLY A 66 -18.03 5.23 -7.53
CA GLY A 66 -18.91 5.92 -8.47
C GLY A 66 -18.29 7.19 -9.05
N VAL A 67 -17.61 7.98 -8.22
CA VAL A 67 -16.88 9.19 -8.66
C VAL A 67 -15.74 8.82 -9.61
N ILE A 68 -14.97 7.78 -9.29
CA ILE A 68 -13.89 7.24 -10.10
C ILE A 68 -14.39 6.76 -11.46
N ALA A 69 -15.52 6.05 -11.51
CA ALA A 69 -16.15 5.62 -12.76
C ALA A 69 -16.59 6.82 -13.62
N GLY A 70 -17.10 7.87 -12.98
CA GLY A 70 -17.42 9.14 -13.64
C GLY A 70 -16.18 9.82 -14.24
N LEU A 71 -15.10 9.94 -13.47
CA LEU A 71 -13.82 10.49 -13.93
C LEU A 71 -13.24 9.67 -15.09
N GLN A 72 -13.30 8.34 -15.00
CA GLN A 72 -12.83 7.46 -16.07
C GLN A 72 -13.63 7.65 -17.37
N THR A 73 -14.95 7.83 -17.26
CA THR A 73 -15.80 8.14 -18.41
C THR A 73 -15.43 9.47 -19.06
N GLN A 74 -15.15 10.50 -18.24
CA GLN A 74 -14.67 11.79 -18.75
C GLN A 74 -13.30 11.68 -19.43
N ILE A 75 -12.34 10.96 -18.82
CA ILE A 75 -11.03 10.70 -19.42
C ILE A 75 -11.17 10.02 -20.78
N ASN A 76 -12.01 8.98 -20.88
CA ASN A 76 -12.24 8.28 -22.14
C ASN A 76 -12.85 9.20 -23.21
N GLY A 77 -13.79 10.07 -22.81
CA GLY A 77 -14.38 11.08 -23.70
C GLY A 77 -13.35 12.10 -24.20
N LEU A 78 -12.50 12.62 -23.31
CA LEU A 78 -11.42 13.54 -23.67
C LEU A 78 -10.41 12.87 -24.60
N GLN A 79 -10.03 11.62 -24.33
CA GLN A 79 -9.11 10.86 -25.17
C GLN A 79 -9.69 10.59 -26.56
N ALA A 80 -10.99 10.33 -26.68
CA ALA A 80 -11.65 10.19 -27.96
C ALA A 80 -11.60 11.50 -28.77
N GLN A 81 -11.85 12.64 -28.12
CA GLN A 81 -11.75 13.97 -28.76
C GLN A 81 -10.32 14.27 -29.23
N ILE A 82 -9.32 13.99 -28.40
CA ILE A 82 -7.90 14.12 -28.76
C ILE A 82 -7.59 13.27 -30.00
N ASN A 83 -8.03 12.01 -30.04
CA ASN A 83 -7.78 11.13 -31.18
C ASN A 83 -8.46 11.65 -32.46
N THR A 84 -9.67 12.19 -32.36
CA THR A 84 -10.38 12.81 -33.49
C THR A 84 -9.65 14.05 -34.00
N ASN A 85 -9.21 14.94 -33.10
CA ASN A 85 -8.48 16.15 -33.46
C ASN A 85 -7.13 15.83 -34.10
N GLN A 86 -6.39 14.85 -33.55
CA GLN A 86 -5.12 14.41 -34.10
C GLN A 86 -5.29 13.86 -35.53
N ALA A 87 -6.30 13.03 -35.77
CA ALA A 87 -6.60 12.52 -37.11
C ALA A 87 -6.98 13.65 -38.09
N ALA A 88 -7.74 14.65 -37.63
CA ALA A 88 -8.07 15.82 -38.44
C ALA A 88 -6.83 16.68 -38.77
N ALA A 89 -5.94 16.88 -37.80
CA ALA A 89 -4.68 17.60 -37.99
C ALA A 89 -3.75 16.85 -38.96
N ASP A 90 -3.65 15.53 -38.84
CA ASP A 90 -2.83 14.70 -39.74
C ASP A 90 -3.36 14.78 -41.18
N GLN A 91 -4.68 14.73 -41.37
CA GLN A 91 -5.30 14.88 -42.69
C GLN A 91 -5.06 16.28 -43.26
N LEU A 92 -5.22 17.34 -42.46
CA LEU A 92 -4.93 18.71 -42.88
C LEU A 92 -3.48 18.87 -43.30
N GLN A 93 -2.54 18.21 -42.62
CA GLN A 93 -1.12 18.25 -42.97
C GLN A 93 -0.83 17.58 -44.33
N ILE A 94 -1.53 16.49 -44.65
CA ILE A 94 -1.48 15.84 -45.98
C ILE A 94 -2.01 16.81 -47.05
N ASP A 95 -3.17 17.40 -46.81
CA ASP A 95 -3.82 18.31 -47.74
C ASP A 95 -2.98 19.58 -47.99
N ILE A 96 -2.37 20.13 -46.94
CA ILE A 96 -1.41 21.24 -47.03
C ILE A 96 -0.23 20.86 -47.93
N THR A 97 0.35 19.68 -47.72
CA THR A 97 1.51 19.22 -48.51
C THR A 97 1.14 19.08 -50.00
N ALA A 98 -0.02 18.49 -50.29
CA ALA A 98 -0.52 18.35 -51.67
C ALA A 98 -0.79 19.71 -52.32
N ALA A 99 -1.40 20.65 -51.58
CA ALA A 99 -1.67 21.99 -52.06
C ALA A 99 -0.39 22.82 -52.29
N GLU A 100 0.65 22.66 -51.47
CA GLU A 100 1.96 23.31 -51.65
C GLU A 100 2.68 22.81 -52.92
N ILE A 101 2.64 21.49 -53.18
CA ILE A 101 3.19 20.90 -54.41
C ILE A 101 2.45 21.43 -55.64
N GLU A 102 1.12 21.43 -55.63
CA GLU A 102 0.32 21.91 -56.75
C GLU A 102 0.52 23.41 -56.97
N LEU A 103 0.60 24.20 -55.90
CA LEU A 103 0.90 25.63 -55.97
C LEU A 103 2.26 25.89 -56.64
N ALA A 104 3.29 25.11 -56.30
CA ALA A 104 4.61 25.22 -56.91
C ALA A 104 4.56 24.90 -58.42
N LYS A 105 3.84 23.84 -58.80
CA LYS A 105 3.63 23.46 -60.20
C LYS A 105 2.90 24.54 -61.00
N GLN A 106 1.80 25.08 -60.45
CA GLN A 106 1.02 26.14 -61.10
C GLN A 106 1.84 27.43 -61.29
N LYS A 107 2.64 27.82 -60.28
CA LYS A 107 3.58 28.96 -60.41
C LYS A 107 4.61 28.74 -61.52
N SER A 108 5.17 27.53 -61.63
CA SER A 108 6.13 27.19 -62.68
C SER A 108 5.50 27.26 -64.08
N LEU A 109 4.31 26.67 -64.25
CA LEU A 109 3.57 26.73 -65.51
C LEU A 109 3.21 28.17 -65.90
N MET A 110 2.77 28.98 -64.93
CA MET A 110 2.50 30.39 -65.15
C MET A 110 3.75 31.13 -65.62
N GLY A 111 4.91 30.88 -65.00
CA GLY A 111 6.19 31.47 -65.39
C GLY A 111 6.62 31.06 -66.81
N GLN A 112 6.41 29.79 -67.19
CA GLN A 112 6.68 29.31 -68.56
C GLN A 112 5.78 29.97 -69.59
N ASN A 113 4.47 30.07 -69.32
CA ASN A 113 3.51 30.72 -70.20
C ASN A 113 3.80 32.22 -70.37
N ILE A 114 4.11 32.93 -69.27
CA ILE A 114 4.51 34.34 -69.33
C ILE A 114 5.79 34.52 -70.15
N ARG A 115 6.78 33.64 -69.96
CA ARG A 115 8.04 33.69 -70.73
C ARG A 115 7.81 33.43 -72.21
N ALA A 116 6.98 32.46 -72.57
CA ALA A 116 6.62 32.19 -73.96
C ALA A 116 5.95 33.43 -74.60
N MET A 117 4.99 34.03 -73.89
CA MET A 117 4.31 35.25 -74.32
C MET A 117 5.26 36.45 -74.49
N TYR A 118 6.29 36.57 -73.63
CA TYR A 118 7.30 37.62 -73.70
C TYR A 118 8.31 37.41 -74.84
N LEU A 119 8.74 36.17 -75.08
CA LEU A 119 9.67 35.82 -76.16
C LEU A 119 9.07 36.02 -77.55
N GLU A 120 7.74 35.93 -77.69
CA GLU A 120 7.03 36.29 -78.92
C GLU A 120 6.98 37.81 -79.18
N GLY A 121 7.41 38.65 -78.23
CA GLY A 121 7.47 40.11 -78.37
C GLY A 121 6.10 40.81 -78.39
N ASP A 122 6.06 42.10 -78.07
CA ASP A 122 4.88 42.97 -78.27
C ASP A 122 4.73 43.30 -79.77
N ILE A 123 4.50 42.28 -80.59
CA ILE A 123 4.17 42.46 -82.01
C ILE A 123 2.71 42.93 -82.05
N SER A 124 2.47 44.15 -82.52
CA SER A 124 1.11 44.69 -82.66
C SER A 124 0.28 43.82 -83.60
N THR A 125 -1.06 43.85 -83.51
CA THR A 125 -1.93 43.09 -84.44
C THR A 125 -1.63 43.42 -85.90
N LEU A 126 -1.18 44.66 -86.17
CA LEU A 126 -0.74 45.12 -87.48
C LEU A 126 0.59 44.48 -87.92
N GLU A 127 1.57 44.39 -87.02
CA GLU A 127 2.85 43.71 -87.29
C GLU A 127 2.70 42.18 -87.33
N MET A 128 1.75 41.61 -86.60
CA MET A 128 1.45 40.18 -86.61
C MET A 128 0.78 39.80 -87.93
N LEU A 129 -0.10 40.65 -88.46
CA LEU A 129 -0.65 40.53 -89.80
C LEU A 129 0.44 40.69 -90.86
N ALA A 130 1.34 41.67 -90.69
CA ALA A 130 2.44 41.94 -91.63
C ALA A 130 3.54 40.87 -91.63
N SER A 131 3.73 40.14 -90.53
CA SER A 131 4.74 39.09 -90.38
C SER A 131 4.21 37.67 -90.63
N SER A 132 2.91 37.52 -90.90
CA SER A 132 2.30 36.22 -91.22
C SER A 132 2.28 35.99 -92.73
N LYS A 133 2.56 34.76 -93.18
CA LYS A 133 2.66 34.42 -94.61
C LYS A 133 1.29 34.35 -95.30
N ASP A 134 0.24 34.08 -94.53
CA ASP A 134 -1.14 34.05 -94.98
C ASP A 134 -2.13 34.37 -93.83
N LEU A 135 -3.43 34.47 -94.17
CA LEU A 135 -4.50 34.77 -93.22
C LEU A 135 -4.72 33.64 -92.19
N SER A 136 -4.44 32.39 -92.56
CA SER A 136 -4.53 31.26 -91.63
C SER A 136 -3.44 31.35 -90.57
N GLU A 137 -2.19 31.65 -90.96
CA GLU A 137 -1.08 31.83 -90.02
C GLU A 137 -1.31 33.01 -89.07
N PHE A 138 -1.96 34.08 -89.53
CA PHE A 138 -2.39 35.19 -88.67
C PHE A 138 -3.47 34.77 -87.66
N ILE A 139 -4.50 34.05 -88.11
CA ILE A 139 -5.59 33.57 -87.24
C ILE A 139 -5.06 32.58 -86.20
N ASP A 140 -4.16 31.68 -86.58
CA ASP A 140 -3.53 30.70 -85.69
C ASP A 140 -2.72 31.39 -84.58
N LYS A 141 -1.93 32.43 -84.91
CA LYS A 141 -1.15 33.22 -83.93
C LYS A 141 -2.05 34.00 -82.97
N GLN A 142 -3.15 34.58 -83.46
CA GLN A 142 -4.11 35.29 -82.61
C GLN A 142 -4.84 34.33 -81.66
N GLN A 143 -5.32 33.19 -82.15
CA GLN A 143 -5.95 32.15 -81.33
C GLN A 143 -5.00 31.59 -80.27
N TYR A 144 -3.72 31.38 -80.64
CA TYR A 144 -2.70 30.95 -79.70
C TYR A 144 -2.52 31.95 -78.55
N ARG A 145 -2.42 33.26 -78.85
CA ARG A 145 -2.27 34.30 -77.82
C ARG A 145 -3.45 34.37 -76.86
N ASP A 146 -4.67 34.30 -77.38
CA ASP A 146 -5.87 34.35 -76.53
C ASP A 146 -5.97 33.10 -75.65
N ALA A 147 -5.64 31.92 -76.18
CA ALA A 147 -5.56 30.68 -75.39
C ALA A 147 -4.49 30.75 -74.29
N VAL A 148 -3.33 31.34 -74.54
CA VAL A 148 -2.27 31.54 -73.54
C VAL A 148 -2.71 32.53 -72.45
N LYS A 149 -3.36 33.65 -72.82
CA LYS A 149 -3.92 34.62 -71.85
C LYS A 149 -4.96 33.98 -70.94
N ASP A 150 -5.89 33.23 -71.52
CA ASP A 150 -6.92 32.52 -70.75
C ASP A 150 -6.30 31.48 -69.81
N LYS A 151 -5.26 30.78 -70.28
CA LYS A 151 -4.51 29.83 -69.45
C LYS A 151 -3.79 30.52 -68.28
N ILE A 152 -3.14 31.67 -68.51
CA ILE A 152 -2.50 32.46 -67.46
C ILE A 152 -3.53 32.93 -66.43
N LYS A 153 -4.68 33.46 -66.87
CA LYS A 153 -5.76 33.90 -65.98
C LYS A 153 -6.29 32.75 -65.13
N SER A 154 -6.62 31.62 -65.76
CA SER A 154 -7.07 30.41 -65.06
C SER A 154 -6.04 29.90 -64.04
N THR A 155 -4.76 29.91 -64.38
CA THR A 155 -3.68 29.52 -63.44
C THR A 155 -3.54 30.52 -62.29
N LEU A 156 -3.68 31.83 -62.53
CA LEU A 156 -3.65 32.84 -61.47
C LEU A 156 -4.82 32.67 -60.49
N ASP A 157 -6.03 32.43 -60.99
CA ASP A 157 -7.21 32.17 -60.16
C ASP A 157 -7.00 30.90 -59.31
N ARG A 158 -6.44 29.83 -59.90
CA ARG A 158 -6.07 28.60 -59.20
C ARG A 158 -5.05 28.85 -58.09
N VAL A 159 -4.00 29.64 -58.37
CA VAL A 159 -2.97 30.02 -57.39
C VAL A 159 -3.56 30.79 -56.21
N ASN A 160 -4.47 31.73 -56.47
CA ASN A 160 -5.12 32.51 -55.42
C ASN A 160 -6.03 31.63 -54.55
N ALA A 161 -6.80 30.73 -55.16
CA ALA A 161 -7.63 29.76 -54.44
C ALA A 161 -6.79 28.84 -53.55
N LEU A 162 -5.70 28.27 -54.08
CA LEU A 162 -4.79 27.40 -53.32
C LEU A 162 -4.13 28.13 -52.14
N LYS A 163 -3.74 29.40 -52.31
CA LYS A 163 -3.20 30.22 -51.21
C LYS A 163 -4.22 30.44 -50.09
N ALA A 164 -5.48 30.72 -50.45
CA ALA A 164 -6.55 30.90 -49.47
C ALA A 164 -6.85 29.60 -48.70
N GLN A 165 -6.92 28.47 -49.41
CA GLN A 165 -7.09 27.15 -48.80
C GLN A 165 -5.95 26.81 -47.84
N LEU A 166 -4.69 27.01 -48.25
CA LEU A 166 -3.52 26.78 -47.42
C LEU A 166 -3.52 27.61 -46.14
N LYS A 167 -3.91 28.89 -46.22
CA LYS A 167 -4.01 29.76 -45.05
C LYS A 167 -5.05 29.20 -44.05
N SER A 168 -6.25 28.89 -44.53
CA SER A 168 -7.33 28.36 -43.68
C SER A 168 -6.96 27.02 -43.04
N ALA A 169 -6.32 26.12 -43.80
CA ALA A 169 -5.90 24.81 -43.29
C ALA A 169 -4.84 24.92 -42.18
N LYS A 170 -3.87 25.85 -42.33
CA LYS A 170 -2.84 26.10 -41.30
C LYS A 170 -3.43 26.71 -40.03
N GLU A 171 -4.36 27.65 -40.16
CA GLU A 171 -5.06 28.26 -39.02
C GLU A 171 -5.91 27.22 -38.25
N GLU A 172 -6.62 26.33 -38.97
CA GLU A 172 -7.41 25.27 -38.35
C GLU A 172 -6.52 24.23 -37.63
N THR A 173 -5.38 23.86 -38.22
CA THR A 173 -4.43 22.93 -37.61
C THR A 173 -3.89 23.47 -36.28
N GLU A 174 -3.49 24.74 -36.25
CA GLU A 174 -3.02 25.40 -35.02
C GLU A 174 -4.13 25.43 -33.94
N ARG A 175 -5.38 25.69 -34.33
CA ARG A 175 -6.52 25.65 -33.41
C ARG A 175 -6.72 24.26 -32.80
N LEU A 176 -6.63 23.20 -33.61
CA LEU A 176 -6.74 21.82 -33.13
C LEU A 176 -5.62 21.46 -32.16
N ILE A 177 -4.39 21.87 -32.42
CA ILE A 177 -3.25 21.64 -31.51
C ILE A 177 -3.47 22.32 -30.15
N GLN A 178 -3.96 23.55 -30.13
CA GLN A 178 -4.24 24.28 -28.90
C GLN A 178 -5.36 23.62 -28.08
N GLU A 179 -6.42 23.16 -28.76
CA GLU A 179 -7.51 22.43 -28.13
C GLU A 179 -7.03 21.10 -27.56
N ASP A 180 -6.19 20.35 -28.28
CA ASP A 180 -5.60 19.11 -27.81
C ASP A 180 -4.77 19.27 -26.54
N ASN A 181 -3.96 20.33 -26.45
CA ASN A 181 -3.19 20.63 -25.25
C ASN A 181 -4.10 20.90 -24.05
N ARG A 182 -5.23 21.58 -24.27
CA ARG A 182 -6.24 21.84 -23.23
C ARG A 182 -6.92 20.55 -22.77
N LEU A 183 -7.32 19.69 -23.72
CA LEU A 183 -7.95 18.40 -23.44
C LEU A 183 -7.00 17.46 -22.68
N LYS A 184 -5.71 17.40 -23.08
CA LYS A 184 -4.68 16.60 -22.40
C LYS A 184 -4.47 17.06 -20.95
N ALA A 185 -4.32 18.36 -20.72
CA ALA A 185 -4.19 18.91 -19.37
C ALA A 185 -5.42 18.57 -18.48
N GLN A 186 -6.62 18.60 -19.05
CA GLN A 186 -7.84 18.22 -18.34
C GLN A 186 -7.89 16.72 -18.02
N ALA A 187 -7.46 15.86 -18.95
CA ALA A 187 -7.38 14.42 -18.72
C ALA A 187 -6.37 14.08 -17.62
N ASP A 188 -5.20 14.72 -17.63
CA ASP A 188 -4.17 14.55 -16.60
C ASP A 188 -4.66 14.99 -15.21
N ALA A 189 -5.37 16.12 -15.13
CA ALA A 189 -5.97 16.59 -13.89
C ALA A 189 -7.02 15.61 -13.34
N ASN A 190 -7.88 15.06 -14.20
CA ASN A 190 -8.87 14.06 -13.81
C ASN A 190 -8.21 12.76 -13.32
N LYS A 191 -7.11 12.34 -13.94
CA LYS A 191 -6.34 11.17 -13.53
C LYS A 191 -5.67 11.37 -12.17
N ALA A 192 -5.07 12.54 -11.94
CA ALA A 192 -4.46 12.88 -10.66
C ALA A 192 -5.50 12.90 -9.51
N GLU A 193 -6.71 13.40 -9.76
CA GLU A 193 -7.80 13.37 -8.77
C GLU A 193 -8.28 11.94 -8.47
N GLN A 194 -8.39 11.09 -9.51
CA GLN A 194 -8.71 9.66 -9.36
C GLN A 194 -7.70 8.96 -8.44
N ASP A 195 -6.40 9.15 -8.70
CA ASP A 195 -5.31 8.56 -7.91
C ASP A 195 -5.32 9.07 -6.46
N ARG A 196 -5.59 10.36 -6.26
CA ARG A 196 -5.68 10.98 -4.92
C ARG A 196 -6.79 10.34 -4.08
N LEU A 197 -7.97 10.17 -4.64
CA LEU A 197 -9.13 9.62 -3.93
C LEU A 197 -8.90 8.16 -3.49
N LEU A 198 -8.29 7.35 -4.36
CA LEU A 198 -7.93 5.97 -4.03
C LEU A 198 -6.88 5.90 -2.91
N GLY A 199 -5.80 6.69 -3.03
CA GLY A 199 -4.69 6.65 -2.08
C GLY A 199 -5.08 7.11 -0.68
N PHE A 200 -5.86 8.19 -0.58
CA PHE A 200 -6.22 8.76 0.72
C PHE A 200 -7.09 7.82 1.55
N ASN A 201 -8.14 7.25 0.95
CA ASN A 201 -9.06 6.35 1.66
C ASN A 201 -8.33 5.06 2.13
N GLN A 202 -7.54 4.45 1.24
CA GLN A 202 -6.77 3.24 1.58
C GLN A 202 -5.75 3.50 2.70
N SER A 203 -5.03 4.63 2.64
CA SER A 203 -4.06 4.99 3.67
C SER A 203 -4.70 5.20 5.04
N GLN A 204 -5.88 5.85 5.09
CA GLN A 204 -6.58 6.06 6.36
C GLN A 204 -7.08 4.75 6.96
N GLN A 205 -7.65 3.85 6.14
CA GLN A 205 -8.06 2.52 6.61
C GLN A 205 -6.87 1.73 7.17
N ALA A 206 -5.72 1.77 6.49
CA ALA A 206 -4.51 1.09 6.94
C ALA A 206 -4.00 1.61 8.30
N ASP A 207 -3.99 2.93 8.49
CA ASP A 207 -3.57 3.56 9.74
C ASP A 207 -4.47 3.14 10.92
N TYR A 208 -5.81 3.23 10.77
CA TYR A 208 -6.74 2.81 11.82
C TYR A 208 -6.64 1.31 12.13
N ASN A 209 -6.50 0.46 11.10
CA ASN A 209 -6.30 -0.98 11.29
C ASN A 209 -4.99 -1.29 12.05
N SER A 210 -3.92 -0.54 11.79
CA SER A 210 -2.66 -0.65 12.54
C SER A 210 -2.87 -0.27 14.01
N GLN A 211 -3.53 0.85 14.28
CA GLN A 211 -3.81 1.29 15.66
C GLN A 211 -4.70 0.30 16.43
N ILE A 212 -5.70 -0.30 15.77
CA ILE A 212 -6.55 -1.35 16.36
C ILE A 212 -5.69 -2.56 16.76
N LYS A 213 -4.77 -2.98 15.89
CA LYS A 213 -3.84 -4.09 16.16
C LYS A 213 -2.94 -3.77 17.36
N ASP A 214 -2.36 -2.57 17.41
CA ASP A 214 -1.51 -2.15 18.53
C ASP A 214 -2.27 -2.11 19.84
N ASN A 215 -3.51 -1.60 19.83
CA ASN A 215 -4.38 -1.60 21.00
C ASN A 215 -4.73 -3.02 21.46
N LYS A 216 -4.95 -3.98 20.53
CA LYS A 216 -5.16 -5.40 20.88
C LYS A 216 -3.93 -6.00 21.57
N THR A 217 -2.73 -5.69 21.10
CA THR A 217 -1.47 -6.10 21.74
C THR A 217 -1.36 -5.53 23.16
N LYS A 218 -1.62 -4.22 23.33
CA LYS A 218 -1.61 -3.57 24.65
C LYS A 218 -2.63 -4.17 25.61
N ILE A 219 -3.84 -4.49 25.14
CA ILE A 219 -4.87 -5.17 25.96
C ILE A 219 -4.37 -6.52 26.44
N SER A 220 -3.72 -7.32 25.58
CA SER A 220 -3.16 -8.62 25.97
C SER A 220 -2.11 -8.47 27.06
N GLU A 221 -1.23 -7.49 26.93
CA GLU A 221 -0.18 -7.22 27.91
C GLU A 221 -0.76 -6.72 29.25
N LEU A 222 -1.76 -5.83 29.23
CA LEU A 222 -2.43 -5.37 30.44
C LEU A 222 -3.13 -6.51 31.19
N LYS A 223 -3.76 -7.45 30.46
CA LYS A 223 -4.32 -8.66 31.06
C LYS A 223 -3.25 -9.52 31.71
N ARG A 224 -2.11 -9.72 31.05
CA ARG A 224 -0.97 -10.46 31.60
C ARG A 224 -0.48 -9.81 32.90
N GLN A 225 -0.31 -8.49 32.91
CA GLN A 225 0.10 -7.72 34.09
C GLN A 225 -0.92 -7.82 35.23
N GLN A 226 -2.21 -7.73 34.92
CA GLN A 226 -3.28 -7.91 35.90
C GLN A 226 -3.21 -9.29 36.57
N VAL A 227 -2.99 -10.36 35.80
CA VAL A 227 -2.86 -11.69 36.39
C VAL A 227 -1.57 -11.85 37.19
N LEU A 228 -0.46 -11.28 36.74
CA LEU A 228 0.77 -11.28 37.53
C LEU A 228 0.62 -10.57 38.87
N GLU A 229 -0.09 -9.44 38.91
CA GLU A 229 -0.39 -8.74 40.16
C GLU A 229 -1.32 -9.58 41.05
N ASN A 230 -2.33 -10.26 40.48
CA ASN A 230 -3.18 -11.18 41.24
C ASN A 230 -2.39 -12.36 41.81
N ILE A 231 -1.46 -12.95 41.05
CA ILE A 231 -0.59 -14.02 41.52
C ILE A 231 0.31 -13.53 42.66
N ARG A 232 0.82 -12.30 42.55
CA ARG A 232 1.63 -11.67 43.60
C ARG A 232 0.83 -11.47 44.90
N LEU A 233 -0.44 -11.08 44.80
CA LEU A 233 -1.29 -10.77 45.95
C LEU A 233 -1.92 -12.01 46.58
N PHE A 234 -2.31 -13.00 45.78
CA PHE A 234 -3.15 -14.12 46.21
C PHE A 234 -2.51 -15.51 46.01
N GLY A 235 -1.31 -15.57 45.44
CA GLY A 235 -0.64 -16.83 45.08
C GLY A 235 -1.08 -17.37 43.71
N GLY A 236 -0.33 -18.32 43.17
CA GLY A 236 -0.57 -18.93 41.85
C GLY A 236 -0.50 -20.46 41.86
N GLY A 237 -0.93 -21.09 40.76
CA GLY A 237 -0.77 -22.54 40.53
C GLY A 237 -1.98 -23.42 40.84
N GLY A 238 -3.15 -22.83 41.13
CA GLY A 238 -4.39 -23.58 41.44
C GLY A 238 -5.27 -23.92 40.21
N ALA A 239 -5.13 -23.18 39.11
CA ALA A 239 -5.91 -23.41 37.90
C ALA A 239 -5.27 -24.49 37.01
N PRO A 240 -6.08 -25.28 36.27
CA PRO A 240 -5.55 -26.23 35.29
C PRO A 240 -4.77 -25.52 34.18
N GLY A 241 -3.88 -26.26 33.52
CA GLY A 241 -3.24 -25.76 32.30
C GLY A 241 -4.28 -25.55 31.19
N ILE A 242 -4.02 -24.62 30.28
CA ILE A 242 -4.90 -24.34 29.14
C ILE A 242 -4.28 -24.79 27.81
N PRO A 243 -5.08 -25.31 26.86
CA PRO A 243 -4.60 -25.55 25.51
C PRO A 243 -4.40 -24.21 24.78
N GLY A 244 -3.18 -23.91 24.37
CA GLY A 244 -2.85 -22.62 23.77
C GLY A 244 -2.89 -21.47 24.79
N GLY A 245 -1.75 -20.83 25.04
CA GLY A 245 -1.63 -19.69 25.94
C GLY A 245 -0.25 -19.05 25.82
N GLY A 246 -0.03 -17.90 26.47
CA GLY A 246 1.28 -17.25 26.45
C GLY A 246 1.68 -16.61 25.13
N GLY A 247 0.76 -16.54 24.15
CA GLY A 247 1.06 -16.10 22.79
C GLY A 247 1.82 -17.15 21.95
N TYR A 248 2.01 -18.37 22.47
CA TYR A 248 2.75 -19.44 21.80
C TYR A 248 2.14 -19.77 20.42
N PRO A 249 2.85 -19.56 19.29
CA PRO A 249 2.29 -19.68 17.94
C PRO A 249 1.79 -21.09 17.61
N TRP A 250 2.37 -22.10 18.25
CA TRP A 250 2.06 -23.51 18.02
C TRP A 250 1.25 -24.12 19.17
N GLY A 251 0.46 -23.30 19.87
CA GLY A 251 -0.42 -23.76 20.95
C GLY A 251 -1.46 -24.80 20.52
N ASN A 252 -1.75 -24.89 19.22
CA ASN A 252 -2.64 -25.87 18.60
C ASN A 252 -1.93 -27.10 18.05
N ALA A 253 -0.61 -27.26 18.22
CA ALA A 253 0.09 -28.49 17.83
C ALA A 253 -0.58 -29.68 18.54
N TYR A 254 -0.82 -30.75 17.78
CA TYR A 254 -1.59 -31.91 18.25
C TYR A 254 -0.66 -33.09 18.52
N CYS A 255 -1.04 -33.97 19.45
CA CYS A 255 -0.27 -35.19 19.66
C CYS A 255 -0.46 -36.13 18.45
N VAL A 256 0.61 -36.55 17.79
CA VAL A 256 0.52 -37.39 16.59
C VAL A 256 -0.17 -38.73 16.85
N HIS A 257 -0.06 -39.24 18.09
CA HIS A 257 -0.61 -40.53 18.50
C HIS A 257 -2.11 -40.49 18.81
N THR A 258 -2.64 -39.34 19.26
CA THR A 258 -4.04 -39.21 19.72
C THR A 258 -4.87 -38.22 18.91
N GLY A 259 -4.24 -37.35 18.14
CA GLY A 259 -4.90 -36.24 17.42
C GLY A 259 -5.37 -35.09 18.33
N GLN A 260 -5.14 -35.17 19.65
CA GLN A 260 -5.69 -34.21 20.60
C GLN A 260 -4.74 -33.03 20.87
N ILE A 261 -5.35 -31.88 21.18
CA ILE A 261 -4.69 -30.64 21.58
C ILE A 261 -4.72 -30.58 23.11
N GLY A 262 -3.82 -31.33 23.75
CA GLY A 262 -3.74 -31.50 25.21
C GLY A 262 -4.00 -32.93 25.68
N GLY A 263 -3.46 -33.28 26.85
CA GLY A 263 -3.49 -34.63 27.40
C GLY A 263 -2.18 -35.39 27.17
N ALA A 264 -2.06 -36.60 27.73
CA ALA A 264 -0.83 -37.38 27.63
C ALA A 264 -0.46 -37.68 26.17
N CYS A 265 0.78 -37.38 25.79
CA CYS A 265 1.31 -37.72 24.47
C CYS A 265 2.56 -38.59 24.60
N TYR A 266 2.52 -39.76 23.95
CA TYR A 266 3.67 -40.66 23.93
C TYR A 266 4.88 -39.97 23.30
N ASN A 267 6.05 -40.11 23.95
CA ASN A 267 7.33 -39.45 23.61
C ASN A 267 7.27 -37.92 23.44
N TYR A 268 6.18 -37.28 23.88
CA TYR A 268 5.95 -35.84 23.69
C TYR A 268 5.97 -35.40 22.21
N ASP A 269 5.47 -36.28 21.32
CA ASP A 269 5.41 -36.08 19.87
C ASP A 269 4.27 -35.15 19.45
N TRP A 270 4.41 -33.85 19.74
CA TRP A 270 3.48 -32.81 19.32
C TRP A 270 3.83 -32.29 17.92
N TYR A 271 2.89 -32.39 16.99
CA TYR A 271 3.10 -32.06 15.59
C TYR A 271 2.37 -30.78 15.19
N PHE A 272 3.03 -29.99 14.37
CA PHE A 272 2.45 -28.84 13.69
C PHE A 272 2.91 -28.86 12.22
N ASN A 273 1.97 -28.70 11.29
CA ASN A 273 2.25 -28.75 9.84
C ASN A 273 3.12 -29.95 9.40
N GLY A 274 2.84 -31.13 9.97
CA GLY A 274 3.49 -32.39 9.57
C GLY A 274 4.88 -32.64 10.18
N GLY A 275 5.37 -31.80 11.10
CA GLY A 275 6.65 -32.03 11.78
C GLY A 275 6.57 -31.79 13.31
N PRO A 276 7.49 -32.39 14.09
CA PRO A 276 7.50 -32.23 15.55
C PRO A 276 8.37 -31.07 16.06
N TRP A 277 9.26 -30.51 15.23
CA TRP A 277 10.31 -29.59 15.67
C TRP A 277 10.03 -28.14 15.28
N ASP A 278 10.27 -27.23 16.22
CA ASP A 278 10.35 -25.79 15.95
C ASP A 278 11.70 -25.39 15.34
N VAL A 279 11.82 -24.10 15.00
CA VAL A 279 13.01 -23.52 14.36
C VAL A 279 14.25 -23.46 15.26
N TRP A 280 14.12 -23.72 16.56
CA TRP A 280 15.22 -23.72 17.53
C TRP A 280 15.69 -25.12 17.92
N GLY A 281 15.08 -26.15 17.32
CA GLY A 281 15.44 -27.55 17.53
C GLY A 281 14.68 -28.21 18.69
N TYR A 282 13.55 -27.65 19.11
CA TYR A 282 12.76 -28.19 20.23
C TYR A 282 11.40 -28.71 19.77
N GLY A 283 10.92 -29.76 20.44
CA GLY A 283 9.64 -30.36 20.10
C GLY A 283 8.50 -29.43 20.49
N TYR A 284 7.51 -29.20 19.61
CA TYR A 284 6.42 -28.29 19.89
C TYR A 284 5.73 -28.59 21.21
N ARG A 285 5.21 -27.55 21.89
CA ARG A 285 4.49 -27.66 23.17
C ARG A 285 5.28 -28.31 24.29
N ASN A 286 6.57 -28.58 24.13
CA ASN A 286 7.45 -28.94 25.23
C ASN A 286 7.97 -27.69 25.94
N CYS A 287 8.45 -27.87 27.16
CA CYS A 287 8.94 -26.80 28.01
C CYS A 287 10.12 -26.03 27.37
N THR A 288 11.03 -26.74 26.70
CA THR A 288 12.15 -26.17 25.95
C THR A 288 11.70 -25.29 24.78
N SER A 289 10.72 -25.75 24.00
CA SER A 289 10.15 -25.00 22.88
C SER A 289 9.43 -23.73 23.34
N TRP A 290 8.68 -23.80 24.44
CA TRP A 290 8.04 -22.63 25.03
C TRP A 290 9.06 -21.57 25.49
N VAL A 291 10.10 -21.98 26.23
CA VAL A 291 11.10 -21.03 26.73
C VAL A 291 11.94 -20.46 25.58
N ALA A 292 12.27 -21.27 24.58
CA ALA A 292 12.92 -20.79 23.35
C ALA A 292 12.08 -19.74 22.62
N TYR A 293 10.76 -19.97 22.50
CA TYR A 293 9.84 -18.98 21.94
C TYR A 293 9.85 -17.66 22.72
N LYS A 294 9.76 -17.72 24.06
CA LYS A 294 9.76 -16.51 24.90
C LYS A 294 11.07 -15.73 24.77
N LEU A 295 12.21 -16.41 24.80
CA LEU A 295 13.52 -15.78 24.62
C LEU A 295 13.65 -15.16 23.22
N ALA A 296 13.20 -15.86 22.17
CA ALA A 296 13.20 -15.35 20.81
C ALA A 296 12.32 -14.11 20.62
N ALA A 297 11.12 -14.12 21.23
CA ALA A 297 10.18 -12.99 21.18
C ALA A 297 10.76 -11.72 21.83
N GLU A 298 11.74 -11.88 22.73
CA GLU A 298 12.49 -10.78 23.36
C GLU A 298 13.77 -10.42 22.61
N GLY A 299 14.05 -11.06 21.48
CA GLY A 299 15.26 -10.84 20.70
C GLY A 299 16.53 -11.42 21.33
N LYS A 300 16.41 -12.29 22.33
CA LYS A 300 17.56 -13.00 22.92
C LYS A 300 18.10 -14.05 21.95
N SER A 301 19.29 -14.57 22.21
CA SER A 301 19.92 -15.59 21.37
C SER A 301 20.72 -16.60 22.20
N GLY A 302 21.30 -17.63 21.59
CA GLY A 302 22.14 -18.61 22.30
C GLY A 302 21.40 -19.75 22.99
N PHE A 303 20.07 -19.81 22.89
CA PHE A 303 19.23 -20.87 23.47
C PHE A 303 18.90 -22.03 22.53
N SER A 304 19.24 -21.98 21.24
CA SER A 304 18.89 -23.05 20.29
C SER A 304 19.75 -24.30 20.48
N TYR A 305 19.20 -25.49 20.23
CA TYR A 305 19.92 -26.77 20.28
C TYR A 305 20.73 -27.02 21.56
N LEU A 306 20.16 -26.71 22.73
CA LEU A 306 20.75 -27.03 24.04
C LEU A 306 20.35 -28.43 24.54
N GLY A 307 19.54 -29.18 23.79
CA GLY A 307 19.09 -30.52 24.17
C GLY A 307 17.89 -30.49 25.13
N ASN A 308 17.84 -31.47 26.03
CA ASN A 308 16.77 -31.54 27.03
C ASN A 308 16.93 -30.42 28.06
N ALA A 309 15.87 -30.09 28.80
CA ALA A 309 15.95 -29.02 29.79
C ALA A 309 17.06 -29.23 30.85
N ALA A 310 17.34 -30.48 31.24
CA ALA A 310 18.45 -30.81 32.15
C ALA A 310 19.84 -30.47 31.58
N ASP A 311 19.98 -30.44 30.25
CA ASP A 311 21.24 -30.13 29.55
C ASP A 311 21.48 -28.62 29.39
N TRP A 312 20.44 -27.79 29.56
CA TRP A 312 20.52 -26.35 29.32
C TRP A 312 21.57 -25.64 30.18
N PRO A 313 21.71 -25.90 31.50
CA PRO A 313 22.70 -25.20 32.32
C PRO A 313 24.14 -25.43 31.84
N SER A 314 24.52 -26.68 31.55
CA SER A 314 25.87 -27.00 31.08
C SER A 314 26.10 -26.50 29.66
N GLY A 315 25.12 -26.64 28.77
CA GLY A 315 25.18 -26.12 27.41
C GLY A 315 25.26 -24.60 27.34
N ALA A 316 24.54 -23.89 28.21
CA ALA A 316 24.59 -22.44 28.31
C ALA A 316 25.93 -21.95 28.88
N ALA A 317 26.42 -22.58 29.95
CA ALA A 317 27.73 -22.27 30.52
C ALA A 317 28.87 -22.49 29.49
N ALA A 318 28.81 -23.56 28.69
CA ALA A 318 29.76 -23.82 27.62
C ALA A 318 29.74 -22.75 26.52
N ARG A 319 28.62 -22.04 26.36
CA ARG A 319 28.46 -20.89 25.44
C ARG A 319 28.81 -19.55 26.09
N GLY A 320 29.32 -19.55 27.32
CA GLY A 320 29.70 -18.33 28.06
C GLY A 320 28.52 -17.55 28.64
N LEU A 321 27.32 -18.14 28.66
CA LEU A 321 26.15 -17.51 29.28
C LEU A 321 26.22 -17.62 30.80
N ARG A 322 25.63 -16.65 31.48
CA ARG A 322 25.60 -16.63 32.95
C ARG A 322 24.62 -17.68 33.47
N VAL A 323 25.10 -18.50 34.40
CA VAL A 323 24.31 -19.52 35.08
C VAL A 323 24.41 -19.31 36.60
N SER A 324 23.28 -19.26 37.30
CA SER A 324 23.23 -19.18 38.77
C SER A 324 22.41 -20.31 39.39
N TYR A 325 22.76 -20.74 40.59
CA TYR A 325 22.18 -21.91 41.24
C TYR A 325 21.48 -21.51 42.54
N GLY A 326 20.22 -21.93 42.70
CA GLY A 326 19.44 -21.76 43.92
C GLY A 326 19.01 -20.33 44.25
N SER A 327 19.56 -19.33 43.58
CA SER A 327 19.28 -17.91 43.81
C SER A 327 19.72 -17.04 42.64
N GLY A 328 19.37 -15.75 42.67
CA GLY A 328 19.82 -14.75 41.71
C GLY A 328 19.00 -14.72 40.42
N ALA A 329 17.78 -15.26 40.44
CA ALA A 329 16.85 -15.16 39.32
C ALA A 329 16.62 -13.70 38.90
N GLN A 330 16.49 -13.50 37.60
CA GLN A 330 16.06 -12.24 36.98
C GLN A 330 14.82 -12.50 36.12
N VAL A 331 14.00 -11.46 35.96
CA VAL A 331 12.86 -11.53 35.03
C VAL A 331 13.40 -11.77 33.62
N GLY A 332 12.87 -12.81 32.98
CA GLY A 332 13.30 -13.27 31.67
C GLY A 332 14.50 -14.20 31.62
N ASP A 333 14.96 -14.69 32.77
CA ASP A 333 15.83 -15.87 32.81
C ASP A 333 15.05 -17.14 32.44
N ALA A 334 15.78 -18.14 31.96
CA ALA A 334 15.29 -19.52 31.94
C ALA A 334 15.53 -20.16 33.31
N ALA A 335 14.46 -20.54 34.00
CA ALA A 335 14.51 -21.30 35.24
C ALA A 335 14.45 -22.80 34.94
N VAL A 336 15.52 -23.52 35.23
CA VAL A 336 15.68 -24.94 34.97
C VAL A 336 15.57 -25.72 36.28
N ASN A 337 14.71 -26.73 36.29
CA ASN A 337 14.78 -27.84 37.22
C ASN A 337 15.52 -28.99 36.51
N PRO A 338 16.81 -29.23 36.80
CA PRO A 338 17.61 -30.21 36.07
C PRO A 338 17.36 -31.66 36.53
N ASN A 339 16.44 -31.89 37.47
CA ASN A 339 16.20 -33.22 38.01
C ASN A 339 15.44 -34.11 37.03
N GLY A 340 15.82 -35.40 36.99
CA GLY A 340 15.23 -36.40 36.08
C GLY A 340 15.93 -36.45 34.72
N TYR A 341 15.50 -37.38 33.86
CA TYR A 341 16.15 -37.63 32.57
C TYR A 341 16.05 -36.44 31.61
N TYR A 342 14.86 -35.82 31.51
CA TYR A 342 14.64 -34.67 30.62
C TYR A 342 14.85 -33.32 31.31
N GLY A 343 14.72 -33.27 32.64
CA GLY A 343 14.57 -32.01 33.37
C GLY A 343 13.29 -31.26 32.98
N HIS A 344 13.18 -30.01 33.43
CA HIS A 344 12.11 -29.11 33.02
C HIS A 344 12.59 -27.66 33.03
N VAL A 345 12.27 -26.90 31.99
CA VAL A 345 12.65 -25.48 31.88
C VAL A 345 11.42 -24.59 31.80
N MET A 346 11.48 -23.46 32.50
CA MET A 346 10.39 -22.51 32.66
C MET A 346 10.93 -21.11 32.38
N TYR A 347 10.06 -20.19 32.00
CA TYR A 347 10.42 -18.79 31.80
C TYR A 347 10.05 -17.97 33.04
N VAL A 348 10.96 -17.15 33.57
CA VAL A 348 10.70 -16.31 34.75
C VAL A 348 9.90 -15.07 34.33
N GLU A 349 8.60 -15.07 34.64
CA GLU A 349 7.68 -13.97 34.31
C GLU A 349 7.76 -12.80 35.31
N ALA A 350 8.01 -13.10 36.59
CA ALA A 350 8.13 -12.10 37.65
C ALA A 350 8.88 -12.65 38.87
N ILE A 351 9.34 -11.75 39.73
CA ILE A 351 9.93 -12.07 41.05
C ILE A 351 9.08 -11.40 42.12
N LEU A 352 8.60 -12.19 43.07
CA LEU A 352 7.78 -11.72 44.18
C LEU A 352 8.63 -11.01 45.24
N PRO A 353 8.05 -10.14 46.08
CA PRO A 353 8.79 -9.44 47.15
C PRO A 353 9.47 -10.38 48.16
N ASP A 354 8.94 -11.59 48.33
CA ASP A 354 9.50 -12.64 49.20
C ASP A 354 10.61 -13.47 48.52
N GLY A 355 11.01 -13.12 47.30
CA GLY A 355 12.06 -13.77 46.53
C GLY A 355 11.62 -14.99 45.72
N ARG A 356 10.35 -15.41 45.79
CA ARG A 356 9.85 -16.50 44.92
C ARG A 356 9.71 -16.02 43.48
N VAL A 357 9.83 -16.96 42.54
CA VAL A 357 9.70 -16.70 41.10
C VAL A 357 8.32 -17.12 40.60
N VAL A 358 7.68 -16.25 39.83
CA VAL A 358 6.50 -16.58 39.04
C VAL A 358 6.98 -17.05 37.68
N VAL A 359 6.58 -18.24 37.27
CA VAL A 359 7.06 -18.88 36.05
C VAL A 359 5.94 -19.31 35.12
N SER A 360 6.21 -19.23 33.82
CA SER A 360 5.37 -19.80 32.77
C SER A 360 6.08 -20.97 32.08
N ASP A 361 5.31 -22.01 31.74
CA ASP A 361 5.81 -23.19 31.02
C ASP A 361 4.74 -23.91 30.22
N TYR A 362 5.20 -24.91 29.46
CA TYR A 362 4.37 -25.88 28.78
C TYR A 362 4.74 -27.29 29.23
N ASN A 363 3.77 -28.20 29.16
CA ASN A 363 3.98 -29.64 29.32
C ASN A 363 4.58 -30.08 30.66
N ARG A 364 4.40 -29.28 31.73
CA ARG A 364 4.89 -29.62 33.08
C ARG A 364 4.40 -30.99 33.56
N LEU A 365 3.19 -31.40 33.16
CA LEU A 365 2.58 -32.68 33.56
C LEU A 365 2.57 -33.72 32.43
N GLY A 366 3.31 -33.51 31.34
CA GLY A 366 3.25 -34.41 30.18
C GLY A 366 1.99 -34.27 29.33
N ASP A 367 1.21 -33.22 29.56
CA ASP A 367 -0.09 -32.96 28.93
C ASP A 367 -0.07 -31.95 27.79
N GLY A 368 1.09 -31.39 27.46
CA GLY A 368 1.25 -30.35 26.44
C GLY A 368 0.55 -29.02 26.77
N LEU A 369 0.04 -28.80 27.98
CA LEU A 369 -0.74 -27.61 28.31
C LEU A 369 0.13 -26.46 28.80
N TYR A 370 -0.29 -25.24 28.47
CA TYR A 370 0.31 -24.01 28.99
C TYR A 370 -0.06 -23.80 30.45
N ARG A 371 0.92 -23.39 31.24
CA ARG A 371 0.72 -22.91 32.61
C ARG A 371 1.47 -21.61 32.77
N GLY A 372 0.74 -20.53 32.95
CA GLY A 372 1.31 -19.19 33.03
C GLY A 372 0.26 -18.15 33.38
N PRO A 373 0.64 -16.86 33.38
CA PRO A 373 -0.24 -15.79 33.81
C PRO A 373 -1.57 -15.78 33.03
N ASP A 374 -1.56 -16.00 31.72
CA ASP A 374 -2.79 -15.91 30.92
C ASP A 374 -3.84 -16.99 31.26
N GLY A 375 -3.42 -18.10 31.88
CA GLY A 375 -4.30 -19.17 32.35
C GLY A 375 -4.58 -19.14 33.86
N ASN A 376 -4.09 -18.11 34.58
CA ASN A 376 -4.06 -18.07 36.04
C ASN A 376 -3.45 -19.35 36.68
N SER A 377 -2.56 -20.00 35.95
CA SER A 377 -1.99 -21.31 36.27
C SER A 377 -0.46 -21.27 36.35
N ALA A 378 0.11 -20.06 36.39
CA ALA A 378 1.54 -19.84 36.57
C ALA A 378 2.06 -20.56 37.82
N GLY A 379 3.26 -21.13 37.72
CA GLY A 379 3.94 -21.68 38.89
C GLY A 379 4.49 -20.56 39.76
N VAL A 380 4.39 -20.71 41.08
CA VAL A 380 5.08 -19.83 42.05
C VAL A 380 6.05 -20.70 42.84
N LEU A 381 7.35 -20.54 42.57
CA LEU A 381 8.37 -21.47 43.03
C LEU A 381 9.41 -20.77 43.91
N ASN A 382 9.92 -21.49 44.90
CA ASN A 382 11.16 -21.09 45.57
C ASN A 382 12.33 -21.22 44.60
N GLN A 383 13.31 -20.32 44.72
CA GLN A 383 14.52 -20.38 43.88
C GLN A 383 15.42 -21.58 44.25
N ASN A 384 15.33 -22.06 45.50
CA ASN A 384 16.10 -23.21 45.97
C ASN A 384 15.80 -24.46 45.12
N GLY A 385 16.86 -25.08 44.58
CA GLY A 385 16.76 -26.27 43.73
C GLY A 385 16.53 -25.97 42.24
N LEU A 386 16.46 -24.69 41.85
CA LEU A 386 16.44 -24.27 40.46
C LEU A 386 17.81 -23.73 40.01
N VAL A 387 18.03 -23.76 38.70
CA VAL A 387 19.19 -23.17 38.03
C VAL A 387 18.67 -22.10 37.07
N PHE A 388 19.22 -20.90 37.11
CA PHE A 388 18.80 -19.78 36.27
C PHE A 388 19.86 -19.51 35.20
N ILE A 389 19.41 -19.32 33.95
CA ILE A 389 20.27 -18.98 32.81
C ILE A 389 19.83 -17.62 32.28
N THR A 390 20.77 -16.69 32.22
CA THR A 390 20.57 -15.35 31.63
C THR A 390 21.11 -15.34 30.19
N PHE A 391 20.23 -15.01 29.24
CA PHE A 391 20.49 -14.98 27.79
C PHE A 391 20.62 -13.56 27.24
#